data_AF-A0A2K4X640-F1
#
_entry.id   AF-A0A2K4X640-F1
#
_cell.length_a   1.000
_cell.length_b   1.000
_cell.length_c   1.000
_cell.angle_alpha   90.00
_cell.angle_beta   90.00
_cell.angle_gamma   90.00
#
_symmetry.space_group_name_H-M   'P 1'
#
loop_
_entity.id
_entity.type
_entity.pdbx_description
1 polymer ?
#
loop_
_entity_poly.entity_id
_entity_poly.type
_entity_poly.pdbx_seq_one_letter_code
_entity_poly.pdbx_strand_id
1 'polypeptide(L)'
;MFEQIVSNPICWCILLLALVVYQLTFHDLLHLKQYQANRNGYWQEVSSILTAALPLLGLLGTIVGLLDTFKVMALGHNELMSDAIGDALLTTQLGLVCAIPAWLMQAYLAYSQRNPKLHALVNN
;
A
#
# COMPACT_ATOMS: atom_id res chain seq x y z
N MET A 1 18.11 -6.72 5.42
CA MET A 1 16.63 -6.59 5.40
C MET A 1 16.11 -5.53 6.36
N PHE A 2 16.22 -5.65 7.69
CA PHE A 2 15.73 -4.60 8.61
C PHE A 2 16.54 -3.28 8.55
N GLU A 3 17.87 -3.36 8.39
CA GLU A 3 18.76 -2.19 8.21
C GLU A 3 18.41 -1.35 6.97
N GLN A 4 18.00 -1.99 5.87
CA GLN A 4 17.65 -1.34 4.60
C GLN A 4 16.29 -0.60 4.68
N ILE A 5 15.38 -1.09 5.51
CA ILE A 5 14.08 -0.43 5.77
C ILE A 5 14.30 0.84 6.61
N VAL A 6 15.26 0.82 7.53
CA VAL A 6 15.55 1.94 8.44
C VAL A 6 16.38 3.02 7.75
N SER A 7 17.27 2.68 6.81
CA SER A 7 18.13 3.67 6.15
C SER A 7 17.43 4.47 5.05
N ASN A 8 16.41 3.92 4.39
CA ASN A 8 15.81 4.55 3.21
C ASN A 8 14.52 5.33 3.55
N PRO A 9 14.50 6.66 3.37
CA PRO A 9 13.32 7.48 3.68
C PRO A 9 12.09 7.14 2.82
N ILE A 10 12.28 6.53 1.63
CA ILE A 10 11.17 6.10 0.77
C ILE A 10 10.37 4.98 1.43
N CYS A 11 11.04 4.04 2.11
CA CYS A 11 10.38 2.96 2.85
C CYS A 11 9.46 3.52 3.94
N TRP A 12 9.90 4.57 4.64
CA TRP A 12 9.08 5.25 5.65
C TRP A 12 7.87 5.94 5.03
N CYS A 13 8.02 6.58 3.87
CA CYS A 13 6.88 7.15 3.13
C CYS A 13 5.87 6.08 2.70
N ILE A 14 6.35 4.92 2.21
CA ILE A 14 5.48 3.78 1.84
C ILE A 14 4.73 3.27 3.07
N LEU A 15 5.42 3.08 4.20
CA LEU A 15 4.79 2.60 5.45
C LEU A 15 3.79 3.60 6.02
N LEU A 16 4.10 4.89 6.01
CA LEU A 16 3.19 5.94 6.46
C LEU A 16 1.93 5.97 5.59
N LEU A 17 2.10 5.96 4.26
CA LEU A 17 0.97 5.94 3.33
C LEU A 17 0.14 4.67 3.49
N ALA A 18 0.79 3.51 3.62
CA ALA A 18 0.12 2.26 3.90
C ALA A 18 -0.69 2.32 5.20
N LEU A 19 -0.11 2.86 6.27
CA LEU A 19 -0.77 3.02 7.56
C LEU A 19 -2.01 3.91 7.44
N VAL A 20 -1.93 5.04 6.72
CA VAL A 20 -3.08 5.91 6.43
C VAL A 20 -4.17 5.14 5.65
N VAL A 21 -3.79 4.35 4.64
CA VAL A 21 -4.76 3.54 3.88
C VAL A 21 -5.42 2.48 4.75
N TYR A 22 -4.67 1.80 5.62
CA TYR A 22 -5.23 0.84 6.57
C TYR A 22 -6.16 1.53 7.57
N GLN A 23 -5.80 2.71 8.08
CA GLN A 23 -6.66 3.48 8.98
C GLN A 23 -7.97 3.90 8.29
N LEU A 24 -7.92 4.38 7.05
CA LEU A 24 -9.12 4.73 6.28
C LEU A 24 -9.99 3.50 6.00
N THR A 25 -9.39 2.41 5.53
CA THR A 25 -10.12 1.18 5.21
C THR A 25 -10.73 0.55 6.47
N PHE A 26 -10.02 0.60 7.60
CA PHE A 26 -10.53 0.12 8.88
C PHE A 26 -11.63 1.01 9.44
N HIS A 27 -11.53 2.33 9.26
CA HIS A 27 -12.59 3.28 9.61
C HIS A 27 -13.86 2.98 8.79
N ASP A 28 -13.74 2.78 7.49
CA ASP A 28 -14.86 2.40 6.62
C ASP A 28 -15.43 1.02 7.00
N LEU A 29 -14.58 0.07 7.40
CA LEU A 29 -15.02 -1.25 7.87
C LEU A 29 -15.78 -1.18 9.20
N LEU A 30 -15.33 -0.37 10.17
CA LEU A 30 -16.05 -0.17 11.43
C LEU A 30 -17.38 0.55 11.20
N HIS A 31 -17.41 1.50 10.26
CA HIS A 31 -18.64 2.18 9.88
C HIS A 31 -19.66 1.25 9.21
N LEU A 32 -19.27 0.11 8.62
CA LEU A 32 -20.23 -0.89 8.12
C LEU A 32 -21.23 -1.39 9.18
N LYS A 33 -20.91 -1.30 10.47
CA LYS A 33 -21.83 -1.69 11.55
C LYS A 33 -22.96 -0.66 11.79
N GLN A 34 -22.82 0.56 11.28
CA GLN A 34 -23.72 1.70 11.54
C GLN A 34 -24.21 2.42 10.26
N TYR A 35 -23.66 2.08 9.08
CA TYR A 35 -23.68 2.90 7.85
C TYR A 35 -24.41 2.23 6.67
N GLN A 36 -25.68 1.83 6.86
CA GLN A 36 -26.57 1.55 5.71
C GLN A 36 -27.34 2.82 5.27
N ALA A 37 -27.24 3.95 5.98
CA ALA A 37 -28.26 5.00 5.89
C ALA A 37 -27.91 6.29 5.13
N ASN A 38 -26.66 6.58 4.71
CA ASN A 38 -26.43 7.71 3.80
C ASN A 38 -25.09 7.61 3.06
N ARG A 39 -25.14 7.34 1.74
CA ARG A 39 -23.98 7.18 0.86
C ARG A 39 -23.23 8.50 0.66
N ASN A 40 -22.22 8.80 1.47
CA ASN A 40 -21.09 9.60 0.97
C ASN A 40 -20.13 8.69 0.20
N GLY A 41 -20.35 8.57 -1.12
CA GLY A 41 -19.50 7.77 -2.03
C GLY A 41 -18.07 8.30 -2.18
N TYR A 42 -17.83 9.56 -1.84
CA TYR A 42 -16.52 10.20 -1.96
C TYR A 42 -15.40 9.53 -1.15
N TRP A 43 -15.67 9.07 0.08
CA TRP A 43 -14.63 8.49 0.94
C TRP A 43 -14.11 7.14 0.45
N GLN A 44 -15.02 6.32 -0.12
CA GLN A 44 -14.66 5.02 -0.72
C GLN A 44 -13.84 5.17 -2.00
N GLU A 45 -14.09 6.22 -2.79
CA GLU A 45 -13.28 6.51 -3.97
C GLU A 45 -11.87 6.94 -3.56
N VAL A 46 -11.73 7.77 -2.52
CA VAL A 46 -10.43 8.22 -2.01
C VAL A 46 -9.60 7.05 -1.49
N SER A 47 -10.19 6.11 -0.73
CA SER A 47 -9.47 4.94 -0.22
C SER A 47 -8.94 4.04 -1.34
N SER A 48 -9.72 3.86 -2.41
CA SER A 48 -9.34 3.05 -3.56
C SER A 48 -8.19 3.68 -4.34
N ILE A 49 -8.22 5.00 -4.54
CA ILE A 49 -7.14 5.73 -5.22
C ILE A 49 -5.85 5.65 -4.40
N LEU A 50 -5.93 5.88 -3.09
CA LEU A 50 -4.75 5.78 -2.22
C LEU A 50 -4.17 4.36 -2.21
N THR A 51 -5.01 3.33 -2.21
CA THR A 51 -4.56 1.93 -2.29
C THR A 51 -3.82 1.65 -3.59
N ALA A 52 -4.31 2.18 -4.72
CA ALA A 52 -3.63 2.08 -6.01
C ALA A 52 -2.32 2.88 -6.06
N ALA A 53 -2.15 3.90 -5.22
CA ALA A 53 -0.93 4.68 -5.13
C ALA A 53 0.23 3.94 -4.42
N LEU A 54 -0.04 3.02 -3.47
CA LEU A 54 0.99 2.23 -2.78
C LEU A 54 1.96 1.50 -3.73
N PRO A 55 1.50 0.68 -4.70
CA PRO A 55 2.41 -0.04 -5.60
C PRO A 55 3.13 0.91 -6.56
N LEU A 56 2.51 2.03 -6.95
CA LEU A 56 3.15 3.07 -7.76
C LEU A 56 4.31 3.74 -7.00
N LEU A 57 4.16 3.94 -5.69
CA LEU A 57 5.22 4.44 -4.81
C LEU A 57 6.37 3.43 -4.67
N GLY A 58 6.07 2.13 -4.59
CA GLY A 58 7.07 1.07 -4.62
C GLY A 58 7.85 1.03 -5.94
N LEU A 59 7.18 1.28 -7.07
CA LEU A 59 7.81 1.41 -8.38
C LEU A 59 8.70 2.67 -8.46
N LEU A 60 8.28 3.78 -7.86
CA LEU A 60 9.15 4.96 -7.74
C LEU A 60 10.44 4.62 -6.97
N GLY A 61 10.34 3.84 -5.89
CA GLY A 61 11.49 3.36 -5.13
C GLY A 61 12.48 2.54 -5.98
N THR A 62 11.99 1.70 -6.91
CA THR A 62 12.88 0.98 -7.84
C THR A 62 13.57 1.91 -8.82
N ILE A 63 12.88 2.91 -9.36
CA ILE A 63 13.49 3.90 -10.25
C ILE A 63 14.62 4.65 -9.51
N VAL A 64 14.40 5.04 -8.26
CA VAL A 64 15.42 5.72 -7.46
C VAL A 64 16.63 4.82 -7.20
N GLY A 65 16.42 3.57 -6.76
CA GLY A 65 17.54 2.66 -6.51
C GLY A 65 18.31 2.26 -7.77
N LEU A 66 17.65 2.16 -8.92
CA LEU A 66 18.33 1.97 -10.21
C LEU A 66 19.16 3.19 -10.62
N LEU A 67 18.71 4.42 -10.32
CA LEU A 67 19.51 5.63 -10.53
C LEU A 67 20.78 5.62 -9.67
N ASP A 68 20.69 5.17 -8.43
CA ASP A 68 21.86 5.05 -7.55
C ASP A 68 22.83 3.97 -8.03
N THR A 69 22.30 2.87 -8.56
CA THR A 69 23.09 1.81 -9.22
C THR A 69 23.93 2.39 -10.38
N PHE A 70 23.35 3.25 -11.22
CA PHE A 70 24.09 3.90 -12.31
C PHE A 70 25.20 4.84 -11.80
N LYS A 71 24.99 5.54 -10.68
CA LYS A 71 26.03 6.39 -10.07
C LYS A 71 27.19 5.56 -9.54
N VAL A 72 26.90 4.45 -8.86
CA VAL A 72 27.90 3.52 -8.33
C VAL A 72 28.74 2.92 -9.48
N MET A 73 28.08 2.54 -10.57
CA MET A 73 28.74 2.05 -11.79
C MET A 73 29.66 3.11 -12.40
N ALA A 74 29.23 4.37 -12.47
CA ALA A 74 30.06 5.46 -12.98
C ALA A 74 31.31 5.73 -12.14
N LEU A 75 31.29 5.37 -10.85
CA LEU A 75 32.42 5.49 -9.92
C LEU A 75 33.33 4.24 -9.92
N GLY A 76 32.93 3.14 -10.58
CA GLY A 76 33.72 1.91 -10.69
C GLY A 76 33.61 0.94 -9.50
N HIS A 77 32.71 1.19 -8.55
CA HIS A 77 32.52 0.37 -7.34
C HIS A 77 31.47 -0.73 -7.53
N ASN A 78 31.78 -1.73 -8.36
CA ASN A 78 30.82 -2.78 -8.73
C ASN A 78 30.35 -3.63 -7.54
N GLU A 79 31.09 -3.72 -6.44
CA GLU A 79 30.65 -4.42 -5.22
C GLU A 79 29.37 -3.82 -4.61
N LEU A 80 29.21 -2.50 -4.65
CA LEU A 80 28.06 -1.78 -4.06
C LEU A 80 26.81 -1.83 -4.95
N MET A 81 26.94 -2.33 -6.18
CA MET A 81 25.86 -2.36 -7.16
C MET A 81 24.75 -3.34 -6.75
N SER A 82 25.13 -4.47 -6.17
CA SER A 82 24.18 -5.50 -5.73
C SER A 82 23.28 -5.03 -4.57
N ASP A 83 23.83 -4.23 -3.65
CA ASP A 83 23.07 -3.65 -2.53
C ASP A 83 22.04 -2.63 -3.03
N ALA A 84 22.42 -1.72 -3.94
CA ALA A 84 21.50 -0.72 -4.49
C ALA A 84 20.30 -1.35 -5.23
N ILE A 85 20.54 -2.43 -5.96
CA ILE A 85 19.49 -3.20 -6.65
C ILE A 85 18.62 -3.94 -5.62
N GLY A 86 19.22 -4.51 -4.58
CA GLY A 86 18.48 -5.16 -3.49
C GLY A 86 17.53 -4.19 -2.79
N ASP A 87 17.99 -2.97 -2.50
CA ASP A 87 17.18 -1.90 -1.90
C ASP A 87 16.03 -1.49 -2.82
N ALA A 88 16.31 -1.34 -4.12
CA ALA A 88 15.29 -1.06 -5.13
C ALA A 88 14.17 -2.11 -5.08
N LEU A 89 14.52 -3.40 -5.18
CA LEU A 89 13.53 -4.49 -5.19
C LEU A 89 12.73 -4.58 -3.89
N LEU A 90 13.36 -4.32 -2.74
CA LEU A 90 12.70 -4.32 -1.44
C LEU A 90 11.56 -3.28 -1.37
N THR A 91 11.78 -2.08 -1.90
CA THR A 91 10.73 -1.03 -1.90
C THR A 91 9.49 -1.43 -2.70
N THR A 92 9.66 -2.13 -3.82
CA THR A 92 8.54 -2.66 -4.62
C THR A 92 7.83 -3.81 -3.92
N GLN A 93 8.59 -4.72 -3.30
CA GLN A 93 8.01 -5.79 -2.51
C GLN A 93 7.14 -5.23 -1.38
N LEU A 94 7.63 -4.22 -0.65
CA LEU A 94 6.89 -3.56 0.43
C LEU A 94 5.62 -2.89 -0.08
N GLY A 95 5.68 -2.13 -1.18
CA GLY A 95 4.51 -1.49 -1.78
C GLY A 95 3.41 -2.48 -2.14
N LEU A 96 3.77 -3.64 -2.73
CA LEU A 96 2.81 -4.69 -3.08
C LEU A 96 2.25 -5.41 -1.86
N VAL A 97 3.11 -5.80 -0.91
CA VAL A 97 2.69 -6.49 0.32
C VAL A 97 1.72 -5.64 1.13
N CYS A 98 1.90 -4.32 1.15
CA CYS A 98 0.97 -3.41 1.81
C CYS A 98 -0.32 -3.18 1.01
N ALA A 99 -0.27 -3.15 -0.33
CA ALA A 99 -1.43 -2.85 -1.18
C ALA A 99 -2.42 -4.02 -1.32
N ILE A 100 -1.92 -5.26 -1.40
CA ILE A 100 -2.77 -6.44 -1.64
C ILE A 100 -3.84 -6.61 -0.53
N PRO A 101 -3.50 -6.59 0.77
CA PRO A 101 -4.52 -6.80 1.81
C PRO A 101 -5.51 -5.64 1.89
N ALA A 102 -5.06 -4.40 1.68
CA ALA A 102 -5.96 -3.23 1.59
C ALA A 102 -6.96 -3.37 0.44
N TRP A 103 -6.53 -3.90 -0.71
CA TRP A 103 -7.41 -4.10 -1.85
C TRP A 103 -8.42 -5.24 -1.63
N LEU A 104 -7.98 -6.35 -1.02
CA LEU A 104 -8.87 -7.45 -0.63
C LEU A 104 -9.96 -7.00 0.35
N MET A 105 -9.60 -6.17 1.33
CA MET A 105 -10.53 -5.63 2.31
C MET A 105 -11.60 -4.75 1.64
N GLN A 106 -11.21 -3.90 0.69
CA GLN A 106 -12.14 -3.09 -0.09
C GLN A 106 -13.06 -3.94 -0.98
N ALA A 107 -12.54 -5.01 -1.59
CA ALA A 107 -13.36 -5.94 -2.36
C ALA A 107 -14.42 -6.64 -1.48
N TYR A 108 -14.05 -7.02 -0.25
CA TYR A 108 -14.97 -7.59 0.72
C TYR A 108 -16.06 -6.58 1.14
N LEU A 109 -15.68 -5.34 1.44
CA LEU A 109 -16.58 -4.22 1.71
C LEU A 109 -17.59 -4.02 0.57
N ALA A 110 -17.12 -3.97 -0.68
CA ALA A 110 -17.96 -3.81 -1.87
C ALA A 110 -18.90 -5.01 -2.10
N TYR A 111 -18.43 -6.23 -1.81
CA TYR A 111 -19.26 -7.44 -1.90
C TYR A 111 -20.39 -7.44 -0.86
N SER A 112 -20.11 -7.07 0.39
CA SER A 112 -21.12 -7.01 1.45
C SER A 112 -22.23 -6.01 1.11
N GLN A 113 -21.88 -4.83 0.59
CA GLN A 113 -22.85 -3.79 0.23
C GLN A 113 -23.81 -4.19 -0.90
N ARG A 114 -23.39 -5.10 -1.80
CA ARG A 114 -24.22 -5.56 -2.92
C ARG A 114 -25.26 -6.62 -2.53
N ASN A 115 -25.11 -7.27 -1.36
CA ASN A 115 -25.97 -8.38 -0.93
C ASN A 115 -26.71 -8.05 0.38
N PRO A 116 -27.89 -7.40 0.32
CA PRO A 116 -28.64 -7.00 1.52
C PRO A 116 -29.08 -8.17 2.42
N LYS A 117 -29.09 -9.41 1.90
CA LYS A 117 -29.43 -10.63 2.66
C LYS A 117 -28.33 -11.09 3.63
N LEU A 118 -27.06 -10.74 3.38
CA LEU A 118 -25.93 -11.11 4.26
C LEU A 118 -25.95 -10.32 5.58
N HIS A 119 -26.45 -9.09 5.54
CA HIS A 119 -26.63 -8.25 6.73
C HIS A 119 -27.61 -8.84 7.75
N ALA A 120 -28.56 -9.67 7.30
CA ALA A 120 -29.53 -10.34 8.19
C ALA A 120 -28.97 -11.60 8.87
N LEU A 121 -27.86 -12.17 8.38
CA LEU A 121 -27.26 -13.40 8.91
C LEU A 121 -26.04 -13.15 9.81
N VAL A 122 -25.33 -12.04 9.60
CA VAL A 122 -24.20 -11.62 10.46
C VAL A 122 -24.68 -10.97 11.77
N ASN A 123 -25.91 -10.47 11.77
CA ASN A 123 -26.47 -9.66 12.86
C ASN A 123 -27.54 -10.41 13.70
N ASN A 124 -27.61 -11.74 13.58
CA ASN A 124 -28.50 -12.65 14.30
C ASN A 124 -27.65 -13.83 14.82
#